data_AF-A0A8J7N4Y0-F1
#
_entry.id   AF-A0A8J7N4Y0-F1
#
_cell.length_a   1.000
_cell.length_b   1.000
_cell.length_c   1.000
_cell.angle_alpha   90.00
_cell.angle_beta   90.00
_cell.angle_gamma   90.00
#
_symmetry.space_group_name_H-M   'P 1'
#
loop_
_entity.id
_entity.type
_entity.pdbx_description
1 polymer ?
#
loop_
_entity_poly.entity_id
_entity_poly.type
_entity_poly.pdbx_seq_one_letter_code
_entity_poly.pdbx_strand_id
1 'polypeptide(L)'
;MSVTTLDPRPVPATRAPAVGVDATRDLRLDFFRGLAMFFILLAHIPYNIIGDYVPSHWGWSDAAEIFVFCSGTASALAFGKVFVTRNWWIGTARVIYRIWQVYWAHIGLFLAVATTLAAIDLSGIFVHLGAFEKDYVSESNLAYFFSDPERNLVALMTLAYVPNYFDILPMYLVILAMIPAAMALARVHPLLAMAASVSLWAVAQTGLLDLSAEPWSGREWFFNPFAWQILFFTGFAFGRGWLPAPPVRRWLVWSAVVFLLVSVPFSRWQIYMEVPWIEAWRSGREQLYVKTNEGILRYAHFLTLAYVAWIAAGPGGRRLRASAGGW
;
A
#
# COMPACT_ATOMS: atom_id res chain seq x y z
N MET A 1 68.06 33.58 -13.76
CA MET A 1 66.99 32.62 -14.12
C MET A 1 67.21 31.33 -13.37
N SER A 2 66.35 31.05 -12.39
CA SER A 2 66.02 29.69 -11.92
C SER A 2 64.76 29.83 -11.07
N VAL A 3 63.62 29.53 -11.70
CA VAL A 3 62.31 29.53 -11.08
C VAL A 3 62.17 28.19 -10.36
N THR A 4 62.13 28.21 -9.03
CA THR A 4 61.88 27.03 -8.21
C THR A 4 60.39 26.69 -8.30
N THR A 5 60.05 25.62 -9.01
CA THR A 5 58.70 25.08 -9.10
C THR A 5 58.32 24.41 -7.78
N LEU A 6 57.29 24.90 -7.11
CA LEU A 6 56.67 24.24 -5.95
C LEU A 6 55.78 23.09 -6.44
N ASP A 7 56.08 21.88 -5.99
CA ASP A 7 55.34 20.64 -6.24
C ASP A 7 54.04 20.62 -5.40
N PRO A 8 52.83 20.58 -6.00
CA PRO A 8 51.59 20.55 -5.26
C PRO A 8 51.26 19.10 -4.85
N ARG A 9 51.73 18.68 -3.68
CA ARG A 9 51.26 17.42 -3.09
C ARG A 9 49.79 17.56 -2.67
N PRO A 10 48.89 16.65 -3.11
CA PRO A 10 47.50 16.68 -2.68
C PRO A 10 47.41 16.35 -1.18
N VAL A 11 46.85 17.28 -0.41
CA VAL A 11 46.48 17.06 0.99
C VAL A 11 45.39 15.97 1.01
N PRO A 12 45.55 14.86 1.77
CA PRO A 12 44.49 13.89 1.89
C PRO A 12 43.28 14.54 2.54
N ALA A 13 42.17 14.66 1.79
CA ALA A 13 40.90 15.10 2.35
C ALA A 13 40.51 14.11 3.46
N THR A 14 40.54 14.59 4.70
CA THR A 14 40.04 13.84 5.84
C THR A 14 38.55 13.65 5.62
N ARG A 15 38.14 12.46 5.19
CA ARG A 15 36.73 12.07 5.11
C ARG A 15 36.14 12.29 6.50
N ALA A 16 35.25 13.28 6.62
CA ALA A 16 34.43 13.42 7.80
C ALA A 16 33.80 12.06 8.10
N PRO A 17 33.82 11.56 9.35
CA PRO A 17 33.17 10.31 9.68
C PRO A 17 31.72 10.43 9.23
N ALA A 18 31.29 9.52 8.34
CA ALA A 18 29.90 9.40 7.97
C ALA A 18 29.10 9.31 9.27
N VAL A 19 28.28 10.32 9.54
CA VAL A 19 27.41 10.34 10.70
C VAL A 19 26.61 9.05 10.69
N GLY A 20 26.91 8.15 11.62
CA GLY A 20 26.24 6.86 11.74
C GLY A 20 24.76 7.09 11.98
N VAL A 21 23.96 6.96 10.94
CA VAL A 21 22.50 6.87 11.05
C VAL A 21 22.18 5.42 11.40
N ASP A 22 22.58 4.98 12.60
CA ASP A 22 22.09 3.74 13.19
C ASP A 22 20.92 4.04 14.14
N ALA A 23 19.91 4.73 13.61
CA ALA A 23 18.55 4.37 13.95
C ALA A 23 18.26 3.09 13.13
N THR A 24 18.60 1.93 13.70
CA THR A 24 18.60 0.63 13.00
C THR A 24 17.36 0.46 12.12
N ARG A 25 17.57 0.67 10.82
CA ARG A 25 16.56 0.56 9.77
C ARG A 25 16.02 -0.87 9.75
N ASP A 26 14.71 -1.05 9.85
CA ASP A 26 14.12 -2.39 9.86
C ASP A 26 14.11 -2.99 8.45
N LEU A 27 15.09 -3.86 8.19
CA LEU A 27 15.27 -4.54 6.90
C LEU A 27 14.01 -5.29 6.43
N ARG A 28 13.20 -5.82 7.36
CA ARG A 28 11.96 -6.52 7.01
C ARG A 28 10.98 -5.56 6.34
N LEU A 29 10.87 -4.36 6.90
CA LEU A 29 9.97 -3.34 6.39
C LEU A 29 10.38 -2.91 4.98
N ASP A 30 11.67 -2.69 4.74
CA ASP A 30 12.17 -2.35 3.40
C ASP A 30 11.95 -3.47 2.40
N PHE A 31 12.27 -4.71 2.79
CA PHE A 31 12.15 -5.89 1.93
C PHE A 31 10.69 -6.13 1.51
N PHE A 32 9.77 -6.24 2.48
CA PHE A 32 8.37 -6.53 2.18
C PHE A 32 7.68 -5.37 1.47
N ARG A 33 8.07 -4.12 1.74
CA ARG A 33 7.57 -2.96 0.98
C ARG A 33 8.06 -3.00 -0.47
N GLY A 34 9.32 -3.34 -0.71
CA GLY A 34 9.86 -3.51 -2.06
C GLY A 34 9.18 -4.67 -2.81
N LEU A 35 8.99 -5.81 -2.13
CA LEU A 35 8.29 -6.97 -2.67
C LEU A 35 6.84 -6.64 -3.04
N ALA A 36 6.14 -5.88 -2.20
CA ALA A 36 4.77 -5.42 -2.49
C ALA A 36 4.74 -4.55 -3.75
N MET A 37 5.67 -3.59 -3.91
CA MET A 37 5.74 -2.76 -5.11
C MET A 37 6.04 -3.59 -6.37
N PHE A 38 6.90 -4.60 -6.26
CA PHE A 38 7.19 -5.51 -7.37
C PHE A 38 5.96 -6.33 -7.78
N PHE A 39 5.23 -6.90 -6.83
CA PHE A 39 4.00 -7.63 -7.14
C PHE A 39 2.88 -6.73 -7.66
N ILE A 40 2.77 -5.50 -7.17
CA ILE A 40 1.83 -4.51 -7.72
C ILE A 40 2.16 -4.25 -9.19
N LEU A 41 3.43 -4.01 -9.53
CA LEU A 41 3.84 -3.83 -10.94
C LEU A 41 3.42 -5.04 -11.79
N LEU A 42 3.76 -6.26 -11.37
CA LEU A 42 3.42 -7.48 -12.13
C LEU A 42 1.90 -7.67 -12.28
N ALA A 43 1.11 -7.32 -11.26
CA ALA A 43 -0.35 -7.43 -11.31
C ALA A 43 -1.02 -6.38 -12.22
N HIS A 44 -0.28 -5.34 -12.61
CA HIS A 44 -0.81 -4.19 -13.37
C HIS A 44 -0.27 -4.09 -14.79
N ILE A 45 0.57 -5.04 -15.23
CA ILE A 45 0.95 -5.16 -16.64
C ILE A 45 -0.08 -6.10 -17.31
N PRO A 46 -0.90 -5.64 -18.26
CA PRO A 46 -1.86 -6.52 -18.91
C PRO A 46 -1.14 -7.58 -19.78
N TYR A 47 -1.78 -8.73 -19.96
CA TYR A 47 -1.32 -9.84 -20.83
C TYR A 47 0.04 -10.46 -20.47
N ASN A 48 0.54 -10.27 -19.25
CA ASN A 48 1.78 -10.89 -18.81
C ASN A 48 1.52 -12.21 -18.07
N ILE A 49 2.20 -13.29 -18.49
CA ILE A 49 2.01 -14.65 -17.94
C ILE A 49 2.44 -14.72 -16.46
N ILE A 50 3.38 -13.86 -16.04
CA ILE A 50 3.86 -13.80 -14.66
C ILE A 50 2.74 -13.28 -13.72
N GLY A 51 1.80 -12.51 -14.26
CA GLY A 51 0.62 -11.98 -13.57
C GLY A 51 -0.22 -13.08 -12.92
N ASP A 52 -0.35 -14.24 -13.56
CA ASP A 52 -1.10 -15.40 -13.02
C ASP A 52 -0.47 -16.02 -11.75
N TYR A 53 0.74 -15.60 -11.42
CA TYR A 53 1.51 -16.07 -10.27
C TYR A 53 1.67 -15.00 -9.18
N VAL A 54 1.03 -13.83 -9.32
CA VAL A 54 1.03 -12.83 -8.25
C VAL A 54 0.12 -13.25 -7.09
N PRO A 55 0.35 -12.74 -5.86
CA PRO A 55 -0.36 -13.20 -4.66
C PRO A 55 -1.90 -13.16 -4.74
N SER A 56 -2.48 -12.25 -5.53
CA SER A 56 -3.93 -12.11 -5.71
C SER A 56 -4.63 -13.35 -6.26
N HIS A 57 -3.90 -14.28 -6.91
CA HIS A 57 -4.47 -15.52 -7.46
C HIS A 57 -4.34 -16.73 -6.52
N TRP A 58 -3.66 -16.57 -5.38
CA TRP A 58 -3.28 -17.67 -4.48
C TRP A 58 -3.81 -17.48 -3.06
N GLY A 59 -4.76 -16.57 -2.86
CA GLY A 59 -5.32 -16.28 -1.55
C GLY A 59 -6.30 -15.12 -1.60
N TRP A 60 -6.93 -14.77 -0.48
CA TRP A 60 -7.91 -13.67 -0.45
C TRP A 60 -7.25 -12.29 -0.42
N SER A 61 -6.05 -12.17 0.16
CA SER A 61 -5.30 -10.91 0.18
C SER A 61 -4.27 -10.85 -0.95
N ASP A 62 -3.82 -9.65 -1.29
CA ASP A 62 -2.80 -9.42 -2.31
C ASP A 62 -1.68 -8.47 -1.83
N ALA A 63 -0.94 -7.90 -2.78
CA ALA A 63 0.18 -7.04 -2.50
C ALA A 63 -0.23 -5.69 -1.88
N ALA A 64 -1.49 -5.25 -2.06
CA ALA A 64 -2.00 -4.03 -1.45
C ALA A 64 -2.00 -4.12 0.08
N GLU A 65 -2.40 -5.26 0.66
CA GLU A 65 -2.43 -5.46 2.11
C GLU A 65 -1.02 -5.40 2.72
N ILE A 66 -0.03 -6.00 2.04
CA ILE A 66 1.38 -5.89 2.43
C ILE A 66 1.80 -4.42 2.41
N PHE A 67 1.48 -3.69 1.34
CA PHE A 67 1.84 -2.29 1.19
C PHE A 67 1.21 -1.40 2.27
N VAL A 68 -0.09 -1.57 2.55
CA VAL A 68 -0.83 -0.76 3.53
C VAL A 68 -0.37 -1.06 4.96
N PHE A 69 -0.18 -2.34 5.31
CA PHE A 69 0.34 -2.74 6.63
C PHE A 69 1.78 -2.22 6.87
N CYS A 70 2.66 -2.37 5.87
CA CYS A 70 4.01 -1.83 5.93
C CYS A 70 3.97 -0.29 6.06
N SER A 71 3.08 0.38 5.33
CA SER A 71 2.93 1.85 5.42
C SER A 71 2.44 2.30 6.80
N GLY A 72 1.57 1.53 7.45
CA GLY A 72 1.17 1.71 8.84
C GLY A 72 2.33 1.59 9.82
N THR A 73 3.10 0.51 9.68
CA THR A 73 4.30 0.25 10.48
C THR A 73 5.34 1.36 10.31
N ALA A 74 5.61 1.78 9.06
CA ALA A 74 6.52 2.87 8.74
C ALA A 74 6.04 4.20 9.33
N SER A 75 4.74 4.48 9.26
CA SER A 75 4.13 5.68 9.81
C SER A 75 4.19 5.72 11.34
N ALA A 76 4.06 4.59 12.02
CA ALA A 76 4.28 4.50 13.46
C ALA A 76 5.72 4.88 13.86
N LEU A 77 6.70 4.40 13.10
CA LEU A 77 8.11 4.72 13.32
C LEU A 77 8.44 6.18 12.98
N ALA A 78 7.86 6.71 11.90
CA ALA A 78 8.14 8.06 11.42
C ALA A 78 7.41 9.15 12.24
N PHE A 79 6.10 9.01 12.44
CA PHE A 79 5.25 10.03 13.05
C PHE A 79 4.93 9.74 14.51
N GLY A 80 4.69 8.48 14.87
CA GLY A 80 4.24 8.10 16.20
C GLY A 80 5.18 8.52 17.34
N LYS A 81 6.51 8.49 17.11
CA LYS A 81 7.50 8.98 18.07
C LYS A 81 7.36 10.48 18.36
N VAL A 82 7.00 11.29 17.36
CA VAL A 82 6.90 12.76 17.49
C VAL A 82 5.78 13.17 18.44
N PHE A 83 4.64 12.47 18.39
CA PHE A 83 3.50 12.72 19.29
C PHE A 83 3.82 12.47 20.77
N VAL A 84 4.89 11.72 21.05
CA VAL A 84 5.36 11.38 22.41
C VAL A 84 6.54 12.27 22.82
N THR A 85 7.53 12.48 21.95
CA THR A 85 8.76 13.19 22.30
C THR A 85 8.67 14.71 22.17
N ARG A 86 7.68 15.22 21.43
CA ARG A 86 7.44 16.65 21.27
C ARG A 86 6.08 16.98 21.90
N ASN A 87 5.08 17.26 21.08
CA ASN A 87 3.71 17.45 21.52
C ASN A 87 2.75 17.01 20.42
N TRP A 88 1.45 16.97 20.73
CA TRP A 88 0.44 16.54 19.77
C TRP A 88 0.43 17.42 18.52
N TRP A 89 0.53 18.74 18.67
CA TRP A 89 0.49 19.70 17.55
C TRP A 89 1.62 19.51 16.54
N ILE A 90 2.85 19.32 17.00
CA ILE A 90 4.00 19.06 16.12
C ILE A 90 3.84 17.69 15.43
N GLY A 91 3.32 16.69 16.13
CA GLY A 91 2.95 15.41 15.53
C GLY A 91 1.93 15.57 14.40
N THR A 92 0.84 16.29 14.67
CA THR A 92 -0.23 16.59 13.71
C THR A 92 0.30 17.39 12.52
N ALA A 93 1.09 18.44 12.75
CA ALA A 93 1.67 19.25 11.67
C ALA A 93 2.58 18.42 10.75
N ARG A 94 3.35 17.47 11.31
CA ARG A 94 4.20 16.57 10.50
C ARG A 94 3.36 15.61 9.65
N VAL A 95 2.24 15.13 10.19
CA VAL A 95 1.28 14.31 9.43
C VAL A 95 0.62 15.12 8.32
N ILE A 96 0.17 16.35 8.60
CA ILE A 96 -0.41 17.26 7.61
C ILE A 96 0.61 17.57 6.50
N TYR A 97 1.86 17.84 6.85
CA TYR A 97 2.91 18.05 5.85
C TYR A 97 3.13 16.79 4.99
N ARG A 98 3.02 15.59 5.56
CA ARG A 98 3.09 14.35 4.77
C ARG A 98 1.88 14.20 3.83
N ILE A 99 0.67 14.51 4.32
CA ILE A 99 -0.55 14.54 3.51
C ILE A 99 -0.36 15.51 2.34
N TRP A 100 0.15 16.72 2.59
CA TRP A 100 0.47 17.70 1.55
C TRP A 100 1.41 17.14 0.48
N GLN A 101 2.51 16.48 0.88
CA GLN A 101 3.45 15.87 -0.06
C GLN A 101 2.79 14.79 -0.92
N VAL A 102 2.01 13.90 -0.31
CA VAL A 102 1.36 12.80 -1.02
C VAL A 102 0.24 13.31 -1.93
N TYR A 103 -0.50 14.33 -1.50
CA TYR A 103 -1.54 14.98 -2.29
C TYR A 103 -0.95 15.55 -3.59
N TRP A 104 0.10 16.37 -3.50
CA TRP A 104 0.73 16.92 -4.70
C TRP A 104 1.44 15.86 -5.54
N ALA A 105 1.98 14.81 -4.92
CA ALA A 105 2.51 13.67 -5.67
C ALA A 105 1.40 12.93 -6.45
N HIS A 106 0.21 12.78 -5.86
CA HIS A 106 -0.95 12.18 -6.52
C HIS A 106 -1.43 13.04 -7.71
N ILE A 107 -1.61 14.36 -7.49
CA ILE A 107 -1.99 15.29 -8.56
C ILE A 107 -0.95 15.30 -9.69
N GLY A 108 0.34 15.40 -9.33
CA GLY A 108 1.44 15.39 -10.31
C GLY A 108 1.54 14.07 -11.07
N LEU A 109 1.35 12.93 -10.40
CA LEU A 109 1.32 11.61 -11.03
C LEU A 109 0.15 11.49 -12.02
N PHE A 110 -1.05 11.94 -11.63
CA PHE A 110 -2.21 11.95 -12.52
C PHE A 110 -1.93 12.77 -13.77
N LEU A 111 -1.47 14.02 -13.61
CA LEU A 111 -1.16 14.89 -14.74
C LEU A 111 -0.08 14.29 -15.64
N ALA A 112 0.99 13.75 -15.06
CA ALA A 112 2.06 13.12 -15.83
C ALA A 112 1.54 11.94 -16.67
N VAL A 113 0.73 11.05 -16.07
CA VAL A 113 0.16 9.90 -16.79
C VAL A 113 -0.86 10.35 -17.83
N ALA A 114 -1.79 11.24 -17.49
CA ALA A 114 -2.80 11.75 -18.42
C ALA A 114 -2.16 12.45 -19.61
N THR A 115 -1.14 13.29 -19.39
CA THR A 115 -0.36 13.92 -20.47
C THR A 115 0.40 12.88 -21.29
N THR A 116 1.02 11.88 -20.67
CA THR A 116 1.76 10.83 -21.40
C THR A 116 0.83 10.02 -22.31
N LEU A 117 -0.34 9.60 -21.80
CA LEU A 117 -1.32 8.85 -22.59
C LEU A 117 -1.88 9.70 -23.73
N ALA A 118 -2.26 10.95 -23.45
CA ALA A 118 -2.73 11.87 -24.50
C ALA A 118 -1.65 12.12 -25.58
N ALA A 119 -0.38 12.27 -25.19
CA ALA A 119 0.72 12.46 -26.14
C ALA A 119 0.96 11.21 -27.02
N ILE A 120 0.85 10.02 -26.44
CA ILE A 120 0.95 8.74 -27.16
C ILE A 120 -0.20 8.61 -28.17
N ASP A 121 -1.44 8.86 -27.75
CA ASP A 121 -2.61 8.75 -28.63
C ASP A 121 -2.53 9.77 -29.78
N LEU A 122 -2.16 11.03 -29.48
CA LEU A 122 -1.97 12.07 -30.50
C LEU A 122 -0.81 11.79 -31.46
N SER A 123 0.21 11.04 -31.03
CA SER A 123 1.36 10.71 -31.89
C SER A 123 1.02 9.72 -33.01
N GLY A 124 -0.09 8.99 -32.89
CA GLY A 124 -0.46 7.93 -33.82
C GLY A 124 0.54 6.76 -33.86
N ILE A 125 1.50 6.69 -32.93
CA ILE A 125 2.64 5.76 -33.02
C ILE A 125 2.21 4.29 -33.12
N PHE A 126 1.13 3.91 -32.44
CA PHE A 126 0.62 2.53 -32.50
C PHE A 126 -0.06 2.22 -33.83
N VAL A 127 -0.77 3.18 -34.42
CA VAL A 127 -1.31 3.07 -35.78
C VAL A 127 -0.16 2.94 -36.79
N HIS A 128 0.89 3.74 -36.62
CA HIS A 128 2.08 3.71 -37.48
C HIS A 128 2.90 2.41 -37.35
N LEU A 129 2.91 1.77 -36.18
CA LEU A 129 3.60 0.51 -35.93
C LEU A 129 2.76 -0.73 -36.32
N GLY A 130 1.57 -0.56 -36.90
CA GLY A 130 0.66 -1.66 -37.25
C GLY A 130 0.12 -2.40 -36.03
N ALA A 131 0.16 -1.79 -34.85
CA ALA A 131 -0.51 -2.28 -33.65
C ALA A 131 -2.01 -1.90 -33.70
N PHE A 132 -2.83 -2.59 -32.92
CA PHE A 132 -4.28 -2.33 -32.81
C PHE A 132 -4.60 -0.85 -32.56
N GLU A 133 -5.74 -0.36 -33.06
CA GLU A 133 -6.34 0.90 -32.60
C GLU A 133 -6.65 0.78 -31.12
N LYS A 134 -5.76 1.31 -30.27
CA LYS A 134 -5.94 1.28 -28.82
C LYS A 134 -6.03 2.71 -28.30
N ASP A 135 -7.21 3.05 -27.80
CA ASP A 135 -7.49 4.33 -27.14
C ASP A 135 -7.23 4.19 -25.64
N TYR A 136 -6.02 4.53 -25.21
CA TYR A 136 -5.62 4.42 -23.82
C TYR A 136 -6.35 5.42 -22.92
N VAL A 137 -6.78 6.56 -23.48
CA VAL A 137 -7.60 7.57 -22.78
C VAL A 137 -8.97 7.00 -22.44
N SER A 138 -9.63 6.31 -23.36
CA SER A 138 -10.92 5.66 -23.13
C SER A 138 -10.83 4.47 -22.18
N GLU A 139 -9.78 3.63 -22.29
CA GLU A 139 -9.61 2.47 -21.41
C GLU A 139 -9.29 2.85 -19.95
N SER A 140 -8.69 4.02 -19.70
CA SER A 140 -8.22 4.43 -18.36
C SER A 140 -9.22 5.28 -17.58
N ASN A 141 -10.49 5.32 -18.00
CA ASN A 141 -11.51 6.25 -17.47
C ASN A 141 -11.14 7.74 -17.65
N LEU A 142 -10.12 8.06 -18.46
CA LEU A 142 -9.64 9.42 -18.69
C LEU A 142 -10.47 10.17 -19.74
N ALA A 143 -11.20 9.46 -20.59
CA ALA A 143 -12.08 10.08 -21.58
C ALA A 143 -13.08 11.07 -20.95
N TYR A 144 -13.66 10.71 -19.80
CA TYR A 144 -14.55 11.61 -19.07
C TYR A 144 -13.84 12.88 -18.60
N PHE A 145 -12.60 12.75 -18.11
CA PHE A 145 -11.78 13.89 -17.72
C PHE A 145 -11.57 14.85 -18.90
N PHE A 146 -11.25 14.35 -20.09
CA PHE A 146 -11.06 15.18 -21.27
C PHE A 146 -12.35 15.71 -21.89
N SER A 147 -13.50 15.06 -21.68
CA SER A 147 -14.80 15.54 -22.18
C SER A 147 -15.37 16.72 -21.40
N ASP A 148 -15.06 16.82 -20.09
CA ASP A 148 -15.47 17.93 -19.23
C ASP A 148 -14.31 18.33 -18.28
N PRO A 149 -13.23 18.92 -18.82
CA PRO A 149 -12.00 19.16 -18.05
C PRO A 149 -12.19 20.15 -16.92
N GLU A 150 -13.04 21.16 -17.09
CA GLU A 150 -13.25 22.20 -16.08
C GLU A 150 -13.85 21.61 -14.80
N ARG A 151 -14.95 20.85 -14.95
CA ARG A 151 -15.59 20.17 -13.82
C ARG A 151 -14.69 19.11 -13.23
N ASN A 152 -14.05 18.31 -14.08
CA ASN A 152 -13.28 17.15 -13.62
C ASN A 152 -11.93 17.52 -13.03
N LEU A 153 -11.37 18.69 -13.37
CA LEU A 153 -10.22 19.26 -12.67
C LEU A 153 -10.59 19.64 -11.23
N VAL A 154 -11.75 20.26 -11.01
CA VAL A 154 -12.23 20.56 -9.65
C VAL A 154 -12.49 19.26 -8.88
N ALA A 155 -13.11 18.27 -9.52
CA ALA A 155 -13.36 16.97 -8.90
C ALA A 155 -12.05 16.25 -8.54
N LEU A 156 -11.03 16.29 -9.41
CA LEU A 156 -9.70 15.75 -9.14
C LEU A 156 -9.05 16.44 -7.94
N MET A 157 -9.04 17.78 -7.94
CA MET A 157 -8.41 18.57 -6.89
C MET A 157 -9.09 18.37 -5.52
N THR A 158 -10.38 18.04 -5.51
CA THR A 158 -11.15 17.74 -4.29
C THR A 158 -11.21 16.24 -3.97
N LEU A 159 -10.54 15.38 -4.75
CA LEU A 159 -10.59 13.92 -4.66
C LEU A 159 -12.00 13.32 -4.86
N ALA A 160 -12.94 14.08 -5.42
CA ALA A 160 -14.25 13.60 -5.85
C ALA A 160 -14.20 12.90 -7.22
N TYR A 161 -13.07 12.99 -7.92
CA TYR A 161 -12.74 12.17 -9.08
C TYR A 161 -11.44 11.41 -8.82
N VAL A 162 -11.55 10.08 -8.75
CA VAL A 162 -10.45 9.15 -8.55
C VAL A 162 -10.44 8.15 -9.70
N PRO A 163 -9.59 8.35 -10.73
CA PRO A 163 -9.51 7.45 -11.87
C PRO A 163 -8.97 6.07 -11.47
N ASN A 164 -9.28 5.06 -12.28
CA ASN A 164 -8.80 3.70 -12.10
C ASN A 164 -7.27 3.67 -11.95
N TYR A 165 -6.77 2.84 -11.04
CA TYR A 165 -5.35 2.70 -10.67
C TYR A 165 -4.78 3.82 -9.79
N PHE A 166 -5.52 4.92 -9.56
CA PHE A 166 -5.05 6.02 -8.72
C PHE A 166 -5.61 5.98 -7.29
N ASP A 167 -6.51 5.06 -6.99
CA ASP A 167 -7.30 5.00 -5.75
C ASP A 167 -6.49 4.78 -4.46
N ILE A 168 -5.30 4.17 -4.53
CA ILE A 168 -4.53 3.82 -3.33
C ILE A 168 -3.94 5.06 -2.61
N LEU A 169 -3.59 6.11 -3.35
CA LEU A 169 -3.02 7.33 -2.77
C LEU A 169 -4.07 8.20 -2.07
N PRO A 170 -5.25 8.50 -2.66
CA PRO A 170 -6.35 9.17 -1.95
C PRO A 170 -6.77 8.44 -0.68
N MET A 171 -6.91 7.11 -0.73
CA MET A 171 -7.17 6.30 0.46
C MET A 171 -6.12 6.57 1.55
N TYR A 172 -4.84 6.59 1.17
CA TYR A 172 -3.75 6.85 2.10
C TYR A 172 -3.81 8.24 2.75
N LEU A 173 -4.24 9.27 2.02
CA LEU A 173 -4.43 10.63 2.57
C LEU A 173 -5.44 10.63 3.72
N VAL A 174 -6.58 9.96 3.51
CA VAL A 174 -7.65 9.86 4.52
C VAL A 174 -7.15 9.08 5.74
N ILE A 175 -6.47 7.96 5.54
CA ILE A 175 -5.92 7.15 6.64
C ILE A 175 -4.85 7.92 7.43
N LEU A 176 -3.96 8.67 6.76
CA LEU A 176 -3.00 9.53 7.44
C LEU A 176 -3.69 10.58 8.31
N ALA A 177 -4.79 11.17 7.83
CA ALA A 177 -5.56 12.17 8.57
C ALA A 177 -6.18 11.59 9.86
N MET A 178 -6.34 10.27 9.96
CA MET A 178 -6.81 9.58 11.17
C MET A 178 -5.72 9.40 12.25
N ILE A 179 -4.42 9.54 11.91
CA ILE A 179 -3.31 9.32 12.86
C ILE A 179 -3.41 10.21 14.11
N PRO A 180 -3.65 11.53 14.02
CA PRO A 180 -3.75 12.38 15.21
C PRO A 180 -4.85 11.93 16.19
N ALA A 181 -5.98 11.44 15.66
CA ALA A 181 -7.09 10.91 16.44
C ALA A 181 -6.71 9.57 17.10
N ALA A 182 -6.12 8.64 16.33
CA ALA A 182 -5.61 7.38 16.87
C ALA A 182 -4.56 7.60 17.98
N MET A 183 -3.66 8.58 17.80
CA MET A 183 -2.67 8.96 18.81
C MET A 183 -3.30 9.60 20.04
N ALA A 184 -4.38 10.37 19.89
CA ALA A 184 -5.13 10.93 21.02
C ALA A 184 -5.80 9.82 21.85
N LEU A 185 -6.48 8.86 21.19
CA LEU A 185 -7.07 7.69 21.83
C LEU A 185 -6.01 6.84 22.55
N ALA A 186 -4.87 6.62 21.91
CA ALA A 186 -3.77 5.84 22.48
C ALA A 186 -3.10 6.49 23.70
N ARG A 187 -3.27 7.81 23.93
CA ARG A 187 -2.83 8.45 25.19
C ARG A 187 -3.67 8.02 26.38
N VAL A 188 -4.94 7.70 26.15
CA VAL A 188 -5.83 7.15 27.19
C VAL A 188 -5.53 5.66 27.33
N HIS A 189 -5.64 4.90 26.24
CA HIS A 189 -5.28 3.49 26.22
C HIS A 189 -5.05 2.99 24.77
N PRO A 190 -3.98 2.25 24.46
CA PRO A 190 -3.75 1.72 23.10
C PRO A 190 -4.90 0.88 22.54
N LEU A 191 -5.61 0.13 23.39
CA LEU A 191 -6.78 -0.64 22.96
C LEU A 191 -7.95 0.23 22.51
N LEU A 192 -8.07 1.49 22.96
CA LEU A 192 -9.12 2.38 22.47
C LEU A 192 -8.88 2.77 21.00
N ALA A 193 -7.62 2.99 20.62
CA ALA A 193 -7.27 3.24 19.22
C ALA A 193 -7.56 2.01 18.35
N MET A 194 -7.24 0.81 18.84
CA MET A 194 -7.56 -0.44 18.15
C MET A 194 -9.07 -0.69 18.06
N ALA A 195 -9.80 -0.49 19.15
CA ALA A 195 -11.26 -0.64 19.18
C ALA A 195 -11.92 0.36 18.22
N ALA A 196 -11.48 1.61 18.18
CA ALA A 196 -11.98 2.60 17.23
C ALA A 196 -11.72 2.18 15.78
N SER A 197 -10.54 1.63 15.47
CA SER A 197 -10.22 1.09 14.16
C SER A 197 -11.12 -0.08 13.78
N VAL A 198 -11.34 -1.05 14.68
CA VAL A 198 -12.24 -2.19 14.43
C VAL A 198 -13.69 -1.74 14.27
N SER A 199 -14.17 -0.81 15.11
CA SER A 199 -15.52 -0.26 15.00
C SER A 199 -15.73 0.48 13.70
N LEU A 200 -14.76 1.28 13.26
CA LEU A 200 -14.83 2.00 12.00
C LEU A 200 -14.86 1.04 10.80
N TRP A 201 -14.06 -0.02 10.84
CA TRP A 201 -14.12 -1.09 9.83
C TRP A 201 -15.48 -1.80 9.82
N ALA A 202 -16.05 -2.09 10.99
CA ALA A 202 -17.35 -2.74 11.10
C ALA A 202 -18.49 -1.87 10.54
N VAL A 203 -18.44 -0.55 10.76
CA VAL A 203 -19.38 0.40 10.16
C VAL A 203 -19.16 0.47 8.64
N ALA A 204 -17.92 0.46 8.16
CA ALA A 204 -17.63 0.45 6.72
C ALA A 204 -18.25 -0.76 5.99
N GLN A 205 -18.42 -1.91 6.66
CA GLN A 205 -19.08 -3.08 6.08
C GLN A 205 -20.57 -2.87 5.75
N THR A 206 -21.19 -1.82 6.30
CA THR A 206 -22.61 -1.50 6.07
C THR A 206 -22.84 -0.66 4.81
N GLY A 207 -21.78 -0.14 4.19
CA GLY A 207 -21.82 0.79 3.06
C GLY A 207 -22.19 2.25 3.44
N LEU A 208 -22.42 2.53 4.73
CA LEU A 208 -22.78 3.88 5.19
C LEU A 208 -21.67 4.94 5.04
N LEU A 209 -20.44 4.50 4.80
CA LEU A 209 -19.26 5.37 4.74
C LEU A 209 -18.63 5.40 3.33
N ASP A 210 -19.31 4.85 2.33
CA ASP A 210 -18.76 4.76 0.99
C ASP A 210 -18.63 6.15 0.35
N LEU A 211 -17.47 6.40 -0.26
CA LEU A 211 -17.15 7.69 -0.90
C LEU A 211 -17.37 7.56 -2.40
N SER A 212 -18.02 8.55 -3.01
CA SER A 212 -18.14 8.62 -4.47
C SER A 212 -16.78 8.86 -5.11
N ALA A 213 -16.44 8.07 -6.13
CA ALA A 213 -15.20 8.16 -6.88
C ALA A 213 -15.31 9.01 -8.15
N GLU A 214 -16.53 9.35 -8.58
CA GLU A 214 -16.76 10.21 -9.73
C GLU A 214 -18.17 10.85 -9.73
N PRO A 215 -18.32 12.08 -10.26
CA PRO A 215 -19.58 12.84 -10.16
C PRO A 215 -20.67 12.45 -11.19
N TRP A 216 -20.40 11.51 -12.09
CA TRP A 216 -21.33 11.11 -13.17
C TRP A 216 -21.90 9.71 -13.00
N SER A 217 -21.42 8.91 -12.04
CA SER A 217 -21.90 7.55 -11.80
C SER A 217 -22.05 7.27 -10.30
N GLY A 218 -22.62 6.10 -9.97
CA GLY A 218 -22.66 5.59 -8.60
C GLY A 218 -21.36 4.88 -8.17
N ARG A 219 -20.25 5.02 -8.92
CA ARG A 219 -19.00 4.34 -8.59
C ARG A 219 -18.43 4.91 -7.30
N GLU A 220 -18.09 4.01 -6.40
CA GLU A 220 -17.46 4.30 -5.12
C GLU A 220 -15.93 4.19 -5.21
N TRP A 221 -15.24 4.72 -4.21
CA TRP A 221 -13.79 4.56 -4.07
C TRP A 221 -13.45 3.08 -3.99
N PHE A 222 -12.59 2.62 -4.90
CA PHE A 222 -12.24 1.20 -4.95
C PHE A 222 -11.49 0.76 -3.68
N PHE A 223 -10.74 1.65 -3.04
CA PHE A 223 -10.16 1.41 -1.73
C PHE A 223 -10.90 2.26 -0.69
N ASN A 224 -11.89 1.68 -0.01
CA ASN A 224 -12.62 2.39 1.03
C ASN A 224 -11.69 2.70 2.23
N PRO A 225 -11.35 3.97 2.51
CA PRO A 225 -10.39 4.31 3.56
C PRO A 225 -10.86 3.92 4.96
N PHE A 226 -12.18 3.84 5.19
CA PHE A 226 -12.76 3.47 6.48
C PHE A 226 -12.68 1.97 6.76
N ALA A 227 -12.63 1.15 5.71
CA ALA A 227 -12.34 -0.27 5.80
C ALA A 227 -10.82 -0.54 5.90
N TRP A 228 -10.05 -0.04 4.93
CA TRP A 228 -8.62 -0.33 4.78
C TRP A 228 -7.75 0.22 5.91
N GLN A 229 -8.23 1.22 6.66
CA GLN A 229 -7.53 1.71 7.84
C GLN A 229 -7.26 0.61 8.89
N ILE A 230 -8.04 -0.49 8.92
CA ILE A 230 -7.78 -1.60 9.84
C ILE A 230 -6.39 -2.22 9.63
N LEU A 231 -5.97 -2.43 8.38
CA LEU A 231 -4.64 -2.94 8.04
C LEU A 231 -3.55 -1.95 8.42
N PHE A 232 -3.77 -0.68 8.09
CA PHE A 232 -2.83 0.38 8.40
C PHE A 232 -2.62 0.50 9.92
N PHE A 233 -3.70 0.57 10.71
CA PHE A 233 -3.59 0.71 12.16
C PHE A 233 -3.14 -0.57 12.84
N THR A 234 -3.37 -1.75 12.25
CA THR A 234 -2.74 -2.99 12.73
C THR A 234 -1.21 -2.93 12.60
N GLY A 235 -0.71 -2.54 11.43
CA GLY A 235 0.73 -2.31 11.23
C GLY A 235 1.28 -1.20 12.12
N PHE A 236 0.53 -0.10 12.25
CA PHE A 236 0.88 1.01 13.13
C PHE A 236 1.00 0.57 14.59
N ALA A 237 0.05 -0.25 15.07
CA ALA A 237 0.03 -0.77 16.43
C ALA A 237 1.22 -1.68 16.73
N PHE A 238 1.61 -2.56 15.79
CA PHE A 238 2.86 -3.33 15.91
C PHE A 238 4.10 -2.41 15.91
N GLY A 239 4.16 -1.44 14.99
CA GLY A 239 5.26 -0.46 14.93
C GLY A 239 5.37 0.42 16.18
N ARG A 240 4.26 0.66 16.89
CA ARG A 240 4.23 1.39 18.16
C ARG A 240 4.47 0.52 19.39
N GLY A 241 4.38 -0.79 19.27
CA GLY A 241 4.39 -1.71 20.41
C GLY A 241 3.08 -1.69 21.22
N TRP A 242 1.96 -1.30 20.60
CA TRP A 242 0.63 -1.40 21.20
C TRP A 242 0.13 -2.85 21.22
N LEU A 243 0.52 -3.63 20.21
CA LEU A 243 0.26 -5.06 20.13
C LEU A 243 1.54 -5.84 20.42
N PRO A 244 1.47 -6.91 21.25
CA PRO A 244 2.61 -7.78 21.48
C PRO A 244 2.90 -8.62 20.23
N ALA A 245 4.15 -9.03 20.06
CA ALA A 245 4.50 -9.99 19.02
C ALA A 245 3.74 -11.30 19.24
N PRO A 246 3.18 -11.92 18.18
CA PRO A 246 2.43 -13.16 18.32
C PRO A 246 3.35 -14.31 18.76
N PRO A 247 2.85 -15.25 19.59
CA PRO A 247 3.66 -16.36 20.07
C PRO A 247 4.04 -17.29 18.91
N VAL A 248 5.25 -17.86 18.95
CA VAL A 248 5.71 -18.83 17.95
C VAL A 248 5.53 -20.25 18.50
N ARG A 249 4.35 -20.83 18.25
CA ARG A 249 4.00 -22.19 18.67
C ARG A 249 3.79 -23.08 17.44
N ARG A 250 4.30 -24.32 17.46
CA ARG A 250 4.21 -25.24 16.31
C ARG A 250 2.78 -25.40 15.77
N TRP A 251 1.79 -25.57 16.65
CA TRP A 251 0.39 -25.72 16.25
C TRP A 251 -0.15 -24.46 15.56
N LEU A 252 0.25 -23.27 16.00
CA LEU A 252 -0.20 -22.00 15.41
C LEU A 252 0.41 -21.80 14.03
N VAL A 253 1.71 -22.14 13.86
CA VAL A 253 2.37 -22.13 12.54
C VAL A 253 1.70 -23.11 11.58
N TRP A 254 1.42 -24.34 12.02
CA TRP A 254 0.73 -25.31 11.17
C TRP A 254 -0.70 -24.88 10.83
N SER A 255 -1.44 -24.33 11.79
CA SER A 255 -2.79 -23.80 11.55
C SER A 255 -2.76 -22.66 10.53
N ALA A 256 -1.76 -21.77 10.62
CA ALA A 256 -1.54 -20.70 9.66
C ALA A 256 -1.26 -21.24 8.25
N VAL A 257 -0.34 -22.21 8.12
CA VAL A 257 -0.02 -22.84 6.84
C VAL A 257 -1.26 -23.53 6.25
N VAL A 258 -2.00 -24.29 7.06
CA VAL A 258 -3.24 -24.96 6.61
C VAL A 258 -4.27 -23.93 6.14
N PHE A 259 -4.47 -22.83 6.86
CA PHE A 259 -5.40 -21.78 6.45
C PHE A 259 -5.00 -21.14 5.11
N LEU A 260 -3.71 -20.88 4.90
CA LEU A 260 -3.19 -20.36 3.62
C LEU A 260 -3.33 -21.37 2.48
N LEU A 261 -3.19 -22.67 2.74
CA LEU A 261 -3.41 -23.70 1.71
C LEU A 261 -4.90 -23.85 1.38
N VAL A 262 -5.77 -23.78 2.39
CA VAL A 262 -7.22 -23.87 2.24
C VAL A 262 -7.78 -22.65 1.51
N SER A 263 -7.15 -21.47 1.58
CA SER A 263 -7.62 -20.30 0.82
C SER A 263 -7.43 -20.45 -0.69
N VAL A 264 -6.44 -21.22 -1.16
CA VAL A 264 -6.08 -21.32 -2.58
C VAL A 264 -7.25 -21.78 -3.46
N PRO A 265 -7.96 -22.89 -3.18
CA PRO A 265 -9.13 -23.31 -3.98
C PRO A 265 -10.22 -22.25 -4.08
N PHE A 266 -10.37 -21.40 -3.05
CA PHE A 266 -11.37 -20.35 -3.02
C PHE A 266 -10.93 -19.08 -3.74
N SER A 267 -9.65 -18.92 -4.07
CA SER A 267 -9.13 -17.70 -4.73
C SER A 267 -8.67 -17.93 -6.16
N ARG A 268 -8.30 -19.17 -6.51
CA ARG A 268 -7.85 -19.53 -7.85
C ARG A 268 -9.05 -19.74 -8.78
N TRP A 269 -9.17 -18.91 -9.81
CA TRP A 269 -10.33 -18.93 -10.73
C TRP A 269 -10.51 -20.26 -11.45
N GLN A 270 -9.42 -20.90 -11.87
CA GLN A 270 -9.44 -22.23 -12.49
C GLN A 270 -9.94 -23.34 -11.54
N ILE A 271 -10.02 -23.07 -10.24
CA ILE A 271 -10.57 -24.02 -9.26
C ILE A 271 -12.00 -23.63 -8.90
N TYR A 272 -12.24 -22.39 -8.47
CA TYR A 272 -13.56 -22.03 -7.98
C TYR A 272 -14.64 -21.97 -9.05
N MET A 273 -14.29 -21.80 -10.34
CA MET A 273 -15.26 -21.84 -11.45
C MET A 273 -15.59 -23.28 -11.88
N GLU A 274 -14.70 -24.23 -11.60
CA GLU A 274 -14.85 -25.63 -12.03
C GLU A 274 -15.42 -26.54 -10.93
N VAL A 275 -15.44 -26.06 -9.68
CA VAL A 275 -15.90 -26.82 -8.52
C VAL A 275 -17.20 -26.19 -7.99
N PRO A 276 -18.38 -26.76 -8.31
CA PRO A 276 -19.67 -26.09 -8.09
C PRO A 276 -19.96 -25.68 -6.64
N TRP A 277 -19.51 -26.48 -5.66
CA TRP A 277 -19.73 -26.15 -4.26
C TRP A 277 -18.86 -24.99 -3.78
N ILE A 278 -17.66 -24.80 -4.36
CA ILE A 278 -16.78 -23.65 -4.05
C ILE A 278 -17.38 -22.39 -4.67
N GLU A 279 -17.81 -22.48 -5.93
CA GLU A 279 -18.52 -21.40 -6.62
C GLU A 279 -19.74 -20.92 -5.82
N ALA A 280 -20.62 -21.86 -5.45
CA ALA A 280 -21.82 -21.58 -4.66
C ALA A 280 -21.49 -21.02 -3.26
N TRP A 281 -20.39 -21.45 -2.65
CA TRP A 281 -19.95 -20.88 -1.39
C TRP A 281 -19.53 -19.42 -1.54
N ARG A 282 -18.78 -19.11 -2.62
CA ARG A 282 -18.25 -17.77 -2.91
C ARG A 282 -19.36 -16.79 -3.24
N SER A 283 -20.25 -17.15 -4.17
CA SER A 283 -21.32 -16.26 -4.63
C SER A 283 -22.22 -15.75 -3.51
N GLY A 284 -22.47 -16.54 -2.46
CA GLY A 284 -23.25 -16.13 -1.29
C GLY A 284 -22.48 -15.39 -0.20
N ARG A 285 -21.17 -15.14 -0.36
CA ARG A 285 -20.26 -14.68 0.71
C ARG A 285 -19.25 -13.64 0.25
N GLU A 286 -19.55 -12.91 -0.82
CA GLU A 286 -18.63 -11.91 -1.38
C GLU A 286 -18.14 -10.89 -0.35
N GLN A 287 -19.00 -10.44 0.56
CA GLN A 287 -18.67 -9.53 1.65
C GLN A 287 -17.53 -10.02 2.55
N LEU A 288 -17.29 -11.34 2.62
CA LEU A 288 -16.19 -11.89 3.41
C LEU A 288 -14.82 -11.68 2.76
N TYR A 289 -14.77 -11.49 1.44
CA TYR A 289 -13.52 -11.40 0.70
C TYR A 289 -13.44 -10.25 -0.32
N VAL A 290 -14.46 -9.38 -0.36
CA VAL A 290 -14.50 -8.21 -1.25
C VAL A 290 -13.33 -7.29 -0.94
N LYS A 291 -12.65 -6.83 -1.99
CA LYS A 291 -11.46 -5.98 -1.86
C LYS A 291 -11.83 -4.56 -1.41
N THR A 292 -12.92 -4.02 -1.95
CA THR A 292 -13.33 -2.63 -1.71
C THR A 292 -13.40 -2.29 -0.23
N ASN A 293 -14.06 -3.15 0.53
CA ASN A 293 -14.33 -2.96 1.96
C ASN A 293 -13.45 -3.85 2.86
N GLU A 294 -12.32 -4.37 2.36
CA GLU A 294 -11.38 -5.21 3.12
C GLU A 294 -12.12 -6.31 3.92
N GLY A 295 -12.73 -7.25 3.19
CA GLY A 295 -13.50 -8.34 3.77
C GLY A 295 -12.69 -9.13 4.81
N ILE A 296 -13.37 -9.65 5.85
CA ILE A 296 -12.70 -10.26 7.00
C ILE A 296 -11.74 -11.41 6.65
N LEU A 297 -12.03 -12.17 5.59
CA LEU A 297 -11.15 -13.24 5.12
C LEU A 297 -9.90 -12.69 4.45
N ARG A 298 -9.94 -11.51 3.80
CA ARG A 298 -8.74 -10.84 3.28
C ARG A 298 -7.84 -10.43 4.44
N TYR A 299 -8.41 -9.80 5.46
CA TYR A 299 -7.67 -9.36 6.64
C TYR A 299 -7.03 -10.54 7.38
N ALA A 300 -7.82 -11.60 7.64
CA ALA A 300 -7.33 -12.82 8.29
C ALA A 300 -6.26 -13.54 7.46
N HIS A 301 -6.45 -13.63 6.14
CA HIS A 301 -5.49 -14.19 5.20
C HIS A 301 -4.17 -13.42 5.22
N PHE A 302 -4.25 -12.10 5.12
CA PHE A 302 -3.07 -11.24 5.18
C PHE A 302 -2.33 -11.40 6.51
N LEU A 303 -3.01 -11.34 7.67
CA LEU A 303 -2.35 -11.50 8.97
C LEU A 303 -1.68 -12.86 9.13
N THR A 304 -2.30 -13.91 8.60
CA THR A 304 -1.74 -15.26 8.60
C THR A 304 -0.47 -15.33 7.74
N LEU A 305 -0.53 -14.77 6.53
CA LEU A 305 0.62 -14.66 5.63
C LEU A 305 1.75 -13.85 6.27
N ALA A 306 1.42 -12.69 6.85
CA ALA A 306 2.37 -11.83 7.53
C ALA A 306 3.03 -12.53 8.73
N TYR A 307 2.29 -13.33 9.49
CA TYR A 307 2.82 -14.13 10.59
C TYR A 307 3.85 -15.16 10.11
N VAL A 308 3.51 -15.93 9.07
CA VAL A 308 4.43 -16.92 8.48
C VAL A 308 5.66 -16.24 7.88
N ALA A 309 5.47 -15.14 7.14
CA ALA A 309 6.56 -14.37 6.53
C ALA A 309 7.48 -13.72 7.58
N TRP A 310 6.92 -13.22 8.68
CA TRP A 310 7.67 -12.66 9.80
C TRP A 310 8.55 -13.71 10.49
N ILE A 311 8.02 -14.93 10.71
CA ILE A 311 8.80 -16.07 11.22
C ILE A 311 9.90 -16.45 10.22
N ALA A 312 9.56 -16.51 8.93
CA ALA A 312 10.48 -16.87 7.85
C ALA A 312 11.66 -15.89 7.77
N ALA A 313 11.40 -14.58 7.86
CA ALA A 313 12.43 -13.53 7.89
C ALA A 313 13.36 -13.61 9.11
N GLY A 314 12.89 -14.24 10.20
CA GLY A 314 13.62 -14.40 11.45
C GLY A 314 13.71 -13.12 12.28
N PRO A 315 14.21 -13.21 13.53
CA PRO A 315 14.29 -12.06 14.43
C PRO A 315 15.13 -10.95 13.82
N GLY A 316 14.58 -9.73 13.78
CA GLY A 316 15.25 -8.56 13.17
C GLY A 316 15.56 -8.69 11.68
N GLY A 317 14.93 -9.63 10.96
CA GLY A 317 15.18 -9.86 9.54
C GLY A 317 16.53 -10.53 9.25
N ARG A 318 17.13 -11.22 10.24
CA ARG A 318 18.46 -11.85 10.08
C ARG A 318 18.57 -12.78 8.88
N ARG A 319 17.48 -13.45 8.47
CA ARG A 319 17.47 -14.36 7.31
C ARG A 319 17.28 -13.64 5.96
N LEU A 320 17.00 -12.34 5.99
CA LEU A 320 16.92 -11.49 4.80
C LEU A 320 18.26 -10.81 4.49
N ARG A 321 19.23 -10.87 5.40
CA ARG A 321 20.56 -10.30 5.17
C ARG A 321 21.30 -11.19 4.18
N ALA A 322 21.76 -10.59 3.08
CA ALA A 322 22.70 -11.27 2.20
C ALA A 322 23.94 -11.66 3.03
N SER A 323 24.26 -12.95 3.07
CA SER A 323 25.57 -13.39 3.54
C SER A 323 26.62 -12.86 2.58
N ALA A 324 27.71 -12.30 3.08
CA ALA A 324 28.81 -11.72 2.30
C ALA A 324 29.61 -12.74 1.44
N GLY A 325 28.98 -13.83 0.98
CA GLY A 325 29.62 -14.95 0.27
C GLY A 325 28.73 -15.62 -0.78
N GLY A 326 27.74 -14.93 -1.35
CA GLY A 326 27.02 -15.38 -2.54
C GLY A 326 26.18 -14.22 -3.08
N TRP A 327 26.32 -13.77 -4.31
CA TRP A 327 26.67 -14.44 -5.56
C TRP A 327 27.91 -13.86 -6.23
#